data_AF-A0A7U5XYM4-F1
#
_entry.id   AF-A0A7U5XYM4-F1
#
_cell.length_a   1.000
_cell.length_b   1.000
_cell.length_c   1.000
_cell.angle_alpha   90.00
_cell.angle_beta   90.00
_cell.angle_gamma   90.00
#
_symmetry.space_group_name_H-M   'P 1'
#
loop_
_entity.id
_entity.type
_entity.pdbx_description
1 polymer ?
#
loop_
_entity_poly.entity_id
_entity_poly.type
_entity_poly.pdbx_seq_one_letter_code
_entity_poly.pdbx_strand_id
1 'polypeptide(L)'
;MKNEKFSTDEYNALAEVARGIKGRPSACVGRNTKRLSGLKLLSIARDGRYSLTDKGKELLFLRRCVVSLRALADDPAAQLDADVAMFLGKKSHIAPVEGGFTVTDKGRETLADIEAQQG
;
A
#
# COMPACT_ATOMS: atom_id res chain seq x y z
N MET A 1 -7.38 5.00 16.49
CA MET A 1 -7.08 5.73 15.24
C MET A 1 -8.33 5.68 14.37
N LYS A 2 -8.75 6.79 13.73
CA LYS A 2 -9.88 6.73 12.79
C LYS A 2 -9.47 5.85 11.61
N ASN A 3 -10.29 4.87 11.23
CA ASN A 3 -10.10 4.08 10.01
C ASN A 3 -10.40 4.97 8.81
N GLU A 4 -9.41 5.77 8.43
CA GLU A 4 -9.53 6.67 7.29
C GLU A 4 -9.53 5.85 6.00
N LYS A 5 -10.68 5.79 5.32
CA LYS A 5 -10.81 5.12 4.03
C LYS A 5 -10.17 6.00 2.94
N PHE A 6 -9.27 5.40 2.18
CA PHE A 6 -8.61 6.01 1.02
C PHE A 6 -9.08 5.35 -0.26
N SER A 7 -9.30 6.16 -1.27
CA SER A 7 -9.63 5.73 -2.63
C SER A 7 -8.40 5.18 -3.37
N THR A 8 -8.63 4.46 -4.45
CA THR A 8 -7.56 4.01 -5.36
C THR A 8 -6.75 5.18 -5.92
N ASP A 9 -7.41 6.29 -6.27
CA ASP A 9 -6.74 7.51 -6.76
C ASP A 9 -5.78 8.12 -5.72
N GLU A 10 -6.16 8.07 -4.43
CA GLU A 10 -5.31 8.53 -3.35
C GLU A 10 -4.10 7.63 -3.13
N TYR A 11 -4.28 6.30 -3.20
CA TYR A 11 -3.16 5.38 -3.17
C TYR A 11 -2.24 5.54 -4.38
N ASN A 12 -2.80 5.74 -5.57
CA ASN A 12 -2.04 5.99 -6.80
C ASN A 12 -1.21 7.28 -6.70
N ALA A 13 -1.80 8.34 -6.15
CA ALA A 13 -1.08 9.59 -5.89
C ALA A 13 0.11 9.38 -4.94
N LEU A 14 -0.09 8.67 -3.83
CA LEU A 14 1.00 8.35 -2.89
C LEU A 14 2.09 7.49 -3.54
N ALA A 15 1.71 6.48 -4.33
CA ALA A 15 2.64 5.61 -5.05
C ALA A 15 3.46 6.36 -6.11
N GLU A 16 2.86 7.34 -6.80
CA GLU A 16 3.58 8.20 -7.73
C GLU A 16 4.58 9.10 -7.01
N VAL A 17 4.20 9.71 -5.88
CA VAL A 17 5.12 10.50 -5.05
C VAL A 17 6.26 9.63 -4.53
N ALA A 18 5.98 8.39 -4.12
CA ALA A 18 7.00 7.44 -3.65
C ALA A 18 8.06 7.11 -4.72
N ARG A 19 7.64 6.99 -6.00
CA ARG A 19 8.54 6.73 -7.13
C ARG A 19 9.37 7.96 -7.53
N GLY A 20 9.01 9.14 -7.04
CA GLY A 20 9.59 10.41 -7.45
C GLY A 20 8.96 10.92 -8.74
N ILE A 21 8.28 12.07 -8.65
CA ILE A 21 7.65 12.70 -9.80
C ILE A 21 8.73 13.38 -10.66
N LYS A 22 8.78 13.00 -11.94
CA LYS A 22 9.60 13.66 -12.96
C LYS A 22 8.69 14.52 -13.84
N GLY A 23 8.86 15.84 -13.79
CA GLY A 23 8.05 16.79 -14.55
C GLY A 23 6.70 17.07 -13.89
N ARG A 24 5.63 17.12 -14.69
CA ARG A 24 4.28 17.48 -14.21
C ARG A 24 3.64 16.30 -13.46
N PRO A 25 3.10 16.52 -12.23
CA PRO A 25 2.35 15.49 -11.52
C PRO A 25 1.13 15.00 -12.30
N SER A 26 0.74 13.75 -12.11
CA SER A 26 -0.52 13.23 -12.67
C SER A 26 -1.75 13.95 -12.13
N ALA A 27 -2.89 13.74 -12.79
CA ALA A 27 -4.19 14.21 -12.31
C ALA A 27 -4.53 13.63 -10.92
N CYS A 28 -4.13 12.39 -10.62
CA CYS A 28 -4.36 11.79 -9.30
C CYS A 28 -3.62 12.55 -8.20
N VAL A 29 -2.35 12.90 -8.45
CA VAL A 29 -1.58 13.73 -7.51
C VAL A 29 -2.20 15.12 -7.40
N GLY A 30 -2.47 15.79 -8.52
CA GLY A 30 -3.04 17.14 -8.52
C GLY A 30 -4.36 17.24 -7.74
N ARG A 31 -5.29 16.30 -7.94
CA ARG A 31 -6.59 16.29 -7.25
C ARG A 31 -6.48 16.00 -5.76
N ASN A 32 -5.58 15.11 -5.36
CA ASN A 32 -5.54 14.60 -3.98
C ASN A 32 -4.52 15.32 -3.09
N THR A 33 -3.59 16.09 -3.67
CA THR A 33 -2.49 16.75 -2.96
C THR A 33 -2.95 17.52 -1.71
N LYS A 34 -4.01 18.34 -1.82
CA LYS A 34 -4.51 19.16 -0.70
C LYS A 34 -4.99 18.29 0.48
N ARG A 35 -5.69 17.20 0.20
CA ARG A 35 -6.18 16.27 1.23
C ARG A 35 -5.03 15.48 1.84
N LEU A 36 -4.18 14.89 1.00
CA LEU A 36 -3.07 14.04 1.45
C LEU A 36 -2.03 14.83 2.27
N SER A 37 -1.77 16.09 1.94
CA SER A 37 -0.92 16.96 2.76
C SER A 37 -1.58 17.35 4.09
N GLY A 38 -2.89 17.64 4.09
CA GLY A 38 -3.66 17.89 5.31
C GLY A 38 -3.68 16.70 6.28
N LEU A 39 -3.67 15.47 5.74
CA LEU A 39 -3.56 14.22 6.50
C LEU A 39 -2.12 13.85 6.89
N LYS A 40 -1.14 14.69 6.52
CA LYS A 40 0.29 14.52 6.74
C LYS A 40 0.83 13.21 6.13
N LEU A 41 0.33 12.82 4.96
CA LEU A 41 0.81 11.65 4.22
C LEU A 41 1.89 12.02 3.20
N LEU A 42 1.86 13.26 2.71
CA LEU A 42 2.90 13.83 1.88
C LEU A 42 3.20 15.26 2.31
N SER A 43 4.36 15.76 1.91
CA SER A 43 4.78 17.15 2.04
C SER A 43 5.16 17.71 0.68
N ILE A 44 5.02 19.03 0.55
CA ILE A 44 5.42 19.79 -0.63
C ILE A 44 6.48 20.78 -0.17
N ALA A 45 7.69 20.66 -0.72
CA ALA A 45 8.77 21.60 -0.46
C ALA A 45 8.49 22.94 -1.14
N ARG A 46 9.22 23.99 -0.73
CA ARG A 46 9.07 25.35 -1.30
C ARG A 46 9.37 25.41 -2.80
N ASP A 47 10.18 24.48 -3.30
CA ASP A 47 10.51 24.31 -4.72
C ASP A 47 9.46 23.48 -5.49
N GLY A 48 8.35 23.11 -4.84
CA GLY A 48 7.26 22.34 -5.43
C GLY A 48 7.48 20.83 -5.46
N ARG A 49 8.60 20.31 -4.92
CA ARG A 49 8.84 18.86 -4.87
C ARG A 49 7.95 18.19 -3.83
N TYR A 50 7.39 17.04 -4.24
CA TYR A 50 6.59 16.18 -3.38
C TYR A 50 7.48 15.12 -2.71
N SER A 51 7.20 14.83 -1.44
CA SER A 51 7.81 13.71 -0.73
C SER A 51 6.80 13.06 0.21
N LEU A 52 6.88 11.74 0.41
CA LEU A 52 6.09 11.07 1.43
C LEU A 52 6.63 11.36 2.83
N THR A 53 5.73 11.54 3.78
CA THR A 53 6.07 11.46 5.21
C THR A 53 6.21 9.99 5.62
N ASP A 54 6.71 9.73 6.83
CA ASP A 54 6.80 8.35 7.33
C ASP A 54 5.41 7.70 7.47
N LYS A 55 4.39 8.48 7.88
CA LYS A 55 2.99 8.04 7.88
C LYS A 55 2.50 7.67 6.47
N GLY A 56 2.89 8.44 5.44
CA GLY A 56 2.55 8.13 4.06
C GLY A 56 3.22 6.85 3.56
N LYS A 57 4.49 6.64 3.90
CA LYS A 57 5.23 5.42 3.57
C LYS A 57 4.61 4.20 4.26
N GLU A 58 4.28 4.30 5.54
CA GLU A 58 3.62 3.23 6.30
C GLU A 58 2.27 2.87 5.69
N LEU A 59 1.43 3.86 5.39
CA LEU A 59 0.13 3.64 4.75
C LEU A 59 0.28 2.93 3.40
N LEU A 60 1.23 3.38 2.57
CA LEU A 60 1.48 2.78 1.27
C LEU A 60 2.03 1.35 1.39
N PHE A 61 2.89 1.11 2.39
CA PHE A 61 3.42 -0.22 2.68
C PHE A 61 2.32 -1.19 3.12
N LEU A 62 1.42 -0.76 4.01
CA LEU A 62 0.26 -1.57 4.41
C LEU A 62 -0.66 -1.87 3.23
N ARG A 63 -0.89 -0.88 2.34
CA ARG A 63 -1.64 -1.11 1.10
C ARG A 63 -0.97 -2.15 0.21
N ARG A 64 0.36 -2.09 0.03
CA ARG A 64 1.13 -3.10 -0.72
C ARG A 64 0.95 -4.48 -0.10
N CYS A 65 1.04 -4.61 1.22
CA CYS A 65 0.81 -5.90 1.91
C CYS A 65 -0.57 -6.49 1.60
N VAL A 66 -1.64 -5.68 1.64
CA VAL A 66 -3.00 -6.16 1.34
C VAL A 66 -3.15 -6.55 -0.13
N VAL A 67 -2.64 -5.73 -1.06
CA VAL A 67 -2.71 -6.02 -2.51
C VAL A 67 -1.93 -7.29 -2.84
N SER A 68 -0.74 -7.45 -2.27
CA SER A 68 0.09 -8.65 -2.42
C SER A 68 -0.57 -9.89 -1.83
N LEU A 69 -1.21 -9.77 -0.67
CA LEU A 69 -1.92 -10.89 -0.04
C LEU A 69 -3.13 -11.34 -0.88
N ARG A 70 -3.88 -10.39 -1.46
CA ARG A 70 -4.95 -10.68 -2.43
C ARG A 70 -4.41 -11.38 -3.68
N ALA A 71 -3.37 -10.80 -4.28
CA ALA A 71 -2.75 -11.37 -5.47
C ALA A 71 -2.27 -12.80 -5.24
N LEU A 72 -1.67 -13.09 -4.08
CA LEU A 72 -1.21 -14.44 -3.73
C LEU A 72 -2.37 -15.41 -3.42
N ALA A 73 -3.49 -14.89 -2.90
CA ALA A 73 -4.67 -15.71 -2.67
C ALA A 73 -5.34 -16.14 -3.98
N ASP A 74 -5.28 -15.27 -4.99
CA ASP A 74 -5.83 -15.51 -6.34
C ASP A 74 -4.87 -16.34 -7.22
N ASP A 75 -3.57 -16.03 -7.17
CA ASP A 75 -2.51 -16.68 -7.92
C ASP A 75 -1.29 -16.99 -7.02
N PRO A 76 -1.06 -18.26 -6.66
CA PRO A 76 0.12 -18.67 -5.89
C PRO A 76 1.47 -18.34 -6.54
N ALA A 77 1.50 -18.06 -7.85
CA ALA A 77 2.71 -17.63 -8.56
C ALA A 77 2.96 -16.11 -8.48
N ALA A 78 2.09 -15.34 -7.82
CA ALA A 78 2.23 -13.91 -7.67
C ALA A 78 3.56 -13.54 -6.98
N GLN A 79 4.33 -12.65 -7.61
CA GLN A 79 5.60 -12.19 -7.05
C GLN A 79 5.36 -11.21 -5.90
N LEU A 80 6.15 -11.38 -4.84
CA LEU A 80 6.15 -10.50 -3.68
C LEU A 80 7.44 -9.70 -3.62
N ASP A 81 7.31 -8.41 -3.30
CA ASP A 81 8.45 -7.60 -2.90
C ASP A 81 9.04 -8.16 -1.59
N ALA A 82 10.37 -8.15 -1.47
CA ALA A 82 11.07 -8.78 -0.34
C ALA A 82 10.67 -8.20 1.03
N ASP A 83 10.44 -6.89 1.11
CA ASP A 83 9.98 -6.21 2.33
C ASP A 83 8.56 -6.64 2.74
N VAL A 84 7.67 -6.80 1.76
CA VAL A 84 6.30 -7.29 1.95
C VAL A 84 6.31 -8.76 2.37
N ALA A 85 7.08 -9.61 1.69
CA ALA A 85 7.19 -11.04 2.02
C ALA A 85 7.71 -11.24 3.45
N MET A 86 8.76 -10.50 3.84
CA MET A 86 9.30 -10.54 5.19
C MET A 86 8.26 -10.13 6.24
N PHE A 87 7.52 -9.04 6.01
CA PHE A 87 6.53 -8.55 6.97
C PHE A 87 5.33 -9.49 7.09
N LEU A 88 4.78 -9.95 5.98
CA LEU A 88 3.66 -10.90 5.96
C LEU A 88 4.06 -12.25 6.57
N GLY A 89 5.26 -12.73 6.29
CA GLY A 89 5.82 -13.96 6.88
C GLY A 89 6.00 -13.84 8.39
N LYS A 90 6.56 -12.72 8.87
CA LYS A 90 6.70 -12.44 10.31
C LYS A 90 5.35 -12.42 11.05
N LYS A 91 4.27 -12.02 10.35
CA LYS A 91 2.90 -12.04 10.88
C LYS A 91 2.17 -13.37 10.68
N SER A 92 2.82 -14.35 10.05
CA SER A 92 2.24 -15.65 9.70
C SER A 92 1.01 -15.53 8.79
N HIS A 93 0.98 -14.55 7.88
CA HIS A 93 -0.06 -14.46 6.85
C HIS A 93 0.30 -15.30 5.62
N ILE A 94 1.58 -15.49 5.36
CA ILE A 94 2.10 -16.32 4.27
C ILE A 94 3.10 -17.34 4.83
N ALA A 95 3.26 -18.46 4.13
CA ALA A 95 4.26 -19.47 4.40
C ALA A 95 5.09 -19.74 3.13
N PRO A 96 6.40 -20.00 3.24
CA PRO A 96 7.22 -20.35 2.09
C PRO A 96 6.80 -21.73 1.54
N VAL A 97 6.81 -21.85 0.22
CA VAL A 97 6.62 -23.11 -0.52
C VAL A 97 7.70 -23.23 -1.59
N GLU A 98 7.80 -24.38 -2.25
CA GLU A 98 8.72 -24.53 -3.37
C GLU A 98 8.40 -23.51 -4.46
N GLY A 99 9.37 -22.67 -4.81
CA GLY A 99 9.22 -21.64 -5.85
C GLY A 99 8.44 -20.38 -5.45
N GLY A 100 8.04 -20.21 -4.18
CA GLY A 100 7.32 -18.99 -3.78
C GLY A 100 6.72 -19.01 -2.38
N PHE A 101 5.51 -18.47 -2.27
CA PHE A 101 4.76 -18.38 -1.01
C PHE A 101 3.33 -18.87 -1.20
N THR A 102 2.69 -19.31 -0.12
CA THR A 102 1.26 -19.57 -0.08
C THR A 102 0.60 -18.78 1.04
N VAL A 103 -0.68 -18.42 0.85
CA VAL A 103 -1.47 -17.74 1.87
C VAL A 103 -1.92 -18.76 2.92
N THR A 104 -1.59 -18.50 4.18
CA THR A 104 -2.04 -19.30 5.34
C THR A 104 -3.50 -19.04 5.67
N ASP A 105 -4.11 -19.91 6.49
CA ASP A 105 -5.49 -19.70 6.98
C ASP A 105 -5.65 -18.35 7.67
N LYS A 106 -4.69 -17.98 8.54
CA LYS A 106 -4.64 -16.66 9.18
C LYS A 106 -4.59 -15.51 8.17
N GLY A 107 -3.85 -15.69 7.08
CA GLY A 107 -3.81 -14.74 5.97
C GLY A 107 -5.18 -14.56 5.31
N ARG A 108 -5.89 -15.67 5.06
CA ARG A 108 -7.24 -15.66 4.47
C ARG A 108 -8.27 -15.01 5.40
N GLU A 109 -8.24 -15.33 6.69
CA GLU A 109 -9.10 -14.71 7.71
C GLU A 109 -8.88 -13.19 7.76
N THR A 110 -7.61 -12.76 7.83
CA THR A 110 -7.26 -11.33 7.84
C THR A 110 -7.76 -10.62 6.57
N LEU A 111 -7.68 -11.29 5.42
CA LEU A 111 -8.16 -10.73 4.17
C LEU A 111 -9.70 -10.55 4.18
N ALA A 112 -10.42 -11.56 4.66
CA ALA A 112 -11.88 -11.52 4.80
C ALA A 112 -12.32 -10.38 5.75
N ASP A 113 -11.61 -10.18 6.87
CA ASP A 113 -11.88 -9.08 7.81
C ASP A 113 -11.69 -7.70 7.16
N ILE A 114 -10.62 -7.54 6.36
CA ILE A 114 -10.36 -6.30 5.63
C ILE A 114 -11.46 -6.03 4.61
N GLU A 115 -11.93 -7.06 3.91
CA GLU A 115 -13.00 -6.94 2.92
C GLU A 115 -14.34 -6.58 3.56
N ALA A 116 -14.66 -7.18 4.71
CA ALA A 116 -15.84 -6.84 5.50
C ALA A 116 -15.84 -5.37 5.99
N GLN A 117 -14.66 -4.78 6.24
CA GLN A 117 -14.53 -3.37 6.64
C GLN A 117 -14.50 -2.39 5.47
N GLN A 118 -14.17 -2.87 4.26
CA GLN A 118 -14.09 -2.07 3.04
C GLN A 118 -15.41 -1.97 2.28
N GLY A 119 -16.38 -2.87 2.56
CA GLY A 119 -17.81 -2.69 2.24
C GLY A 119 -18.39 -1.41 2.85
#